data_AF-A0A2I0LIB8-F1
#
_entry.id   AF-A0A2I0LIB8-F1
#
_cell.length_a   1.000
_cell.length_b   1.000
_cell.length_c   1.000
_cell.angle_alpha   90.00
_cell.angle_beta   90.00
_cell.angle_gamma   90.00
#
_symmetry.space_group_name_H-M   'P 1'
#
loop_
_entity.id
_entity.type
_entity.pdbx_description
1 polymer ?
#
loop_
_entity_poly.entity_id
_entity_poly.type
_entity_poly.pdbx_seq_one_letter_code
_entity_poly.pdbx_strand_id
1 'polypeptide(L)'
;MASALPLLLLCVLVPTVVPEVFGPGDGTEDLKALQVSIPRHPALDAVLAGDITIPCLITYLGPLPTAGTAGRRAVLGAPRVKWTFISEGREVEILVARGDRVKVSEDYRLRASLPIFHQRYTNASLLLTELRPNDSGIYRCDVQHGIEDGHDILDVKVKGVVFHYREGSMRYAYTFTEAQEACARIGARIATPEQLYAAYMGGYEQCDAGWIADQTVRYPIHTPREACYGDMNGFPGVRNYGVVDPEDMYDVYCYAEELPGEIFLETAPDKFTLEEAAARCRVLGAELARTGQLYAGNAAAGPCRVSKPSSSSATRRDSPMPRADTMRTAFEACRRLLQWQKSWRSCSCPERKWRLSREGLYTPSLSLRTRSWKSRACPPKTHWGQGPGTPH
;
A
#
# COMPACT_ATOMS: atom_id res chain seq x y z
N MET A 1 -83.01 25.15 21.15
CA MET A 1 -82.67 26.26 20.23
C MET A 1 -81.17 26.46 20.38
N ALA A 2 -80.28 25.89 19.56
CA ALA A 2 -80.31 25.50 18.14
C ALA A 2 -80.12 26.67 17.16
N SER A 3 -79.27 26.43 16.14
CA SER A 3 -78.80 27.32 15.07
C SER A 3 -77.84 28.46 15.48
N ALA A 4 -76.93 28.96 14.62
CA ALA A 4 -76.21 28.41 13.45
C ALA A 4 -75.20 29.49 12.92
N LEU A 5 -74.43 29.17 11.87
CA LEU A 5 -73.52 30.02 11.04
C LEU A 5 -72.01 29.94 11.43
N PRO A 6 -71.07 30.16 10.48
CA PRO A 6 -70.61 29.06 9.61
C PRO A 6 -69.08 28.92 9.53
N LEU A 7 -68.59 27.78 9.01
CA LEU A 7 -67.18 27.63 8.60
C LEU A 7 -67.06 27.46 7.08
N LEU A 8 -66.04 28.10 6.49
CA LEU A 8 -65.74 28.00 5.06
C LEU A 8 -65.04 26.67 4.73
N LEU A 9 -65.30 26.14 3.53
CA LEU A 9 -64.50 25.07 2.96
C LEU A 9 -63.12 25.62 2.55
N LEU A 10 -62.06 24.91 2.95
CA LEU A 10 -60.70 25.09 2.43
C LEU A 10 -60.29 23.77 1.76
N CYS A 11 -60.26 23.76 0.42
CA CYS A 11 -59.90 22.58 -0.36
C CYS A 11 -58.39 22.32 -0.29
N VAL A 12 -57.98 21.39 0.57
CA VAL A 12 -56.59 20.89 0.61
C VAL A 12 -56.40 19.81 -0.46
N LEU A 13 -55.71 20.15 -1.54
CA LEU A 13 -55.24 19.17 -2.53
C LEU A 13 -54.05 18.40 -1.95
N VAL A 14 -54.29 17.17 -1.49
CA VAL A 14 -53.23 16.24 -1.09
C VAL A 14 -52.68 15.57 -2.35
N PRO A 15 -51.37 15.65 -2.65
CA PRO A 15 -50.78 14.90 -3.74
C PRO A 15 -50.76 13.41 -3.41
N THR A 16 -51.50 12.61 -4.16
CA THR A 16 -51.50 11.14 -4.04
C THR A 16 -50.17 10.58 -4.58
N VAL A 17 -49.19 10.39 -3.70
CA VAL A 17 -47.98 9.64 -4.02
C VAL A 17 -48.38 8.18 -4.24
N VAL A 18 -48.41 7.76 -5.50
CA VAL A 18 -48.56 6.34 -5.86
C VAL A 18 -47.26 5.64 -5.45
N PRO A 19 -47.31 4.55 -4.66
CA PRO A 19 -46.12 3.73 -4.45
C PRO A 19 -45.78 3.03 -5.76
N GLU A 20 -44.61 3.33 -6.33
CA GLU A 20 -44.10 2.55 -7.46
C GLU A 20 -43.88 1.10 -7.01
N VAL A 21 -44.56 0.17 -7.68
CA VAL A 21 -44.33 -1.26 -7.53
C VAL A 21 -43.02 -1.59 -8.23
N PHE A 22 -41.90 -1.39 -7.52
CA PHE A 22 -40.64 -2.01 -7.91
C PHE A 22 -40.84 -3.52 -7.94
N GLY A 23 -40.51 -4.13 -9.08
CA GLY A 23 -40.79 -5.55 -9.33
C GLY A 23 -40.03 -6.49 -8.38
N PRO A 24 -40.42 -7.77 -8.32
CA PRO A 24 -39.69 -8.76 -7.54
C PRO A 24 -38.24 -8.83 -8.03
N GLY A 25 -37.30 -8.50 -7.14
CA GLY A 25 -35.89 -8.77 -7.37
C GLY A 25 -35.68 -10.27 -7.35
N ASP A 26 -35.51 -10.87 -8.53
CA ASP A 26 -35.10 -12.27 -8.65
C ASP A 26 -33.67 -12.40 -8.09
N GLY A 27 -33.56 -13.10 -6.99
CA GLY A 27 -32.47 -12.92 -6.03
C GLY A 27 -32.76 -13.70 -4.76
N THR A 28 -32.69 -15.02 -4.86
CA THR A 28 -32.74 -15.90 -3.70
C THR A 28 -31.50 -15.69 -2.83
N GLU A 29 -31.59 -14.76 -1.87
CA GLU A 29 -30.81 -14.86 -0.65
C GLU A 29 -31.26 -16.13 0.09
N ASP A 30 -30.63 -17.26 -0.29
CA ASP A 30 -30.65 -18.47 0.51
C ASP A 30 -30.27 -18.09 1.94
N LEU A 31 -31.19 -18.28 2.88
CA LEU A 31 -31.01 -17.95 4.29
C LEU A 31 -30.01 -18.95 4.92
N LYS A 32 -28.73 -18.76 4.60
CA LYS A 32 -27.60 -19.55 5.12
C LYS A 32 -27.73 -19.65 6.63
N ALA A 33 -27.78 -20.85 7.17
CA ALA A 33 -27.91 -21.04 8.62
C ALA A 33 -26.61 -20.70 9.36
N LEU A 34 -25.51 -20.44 8.62
CA LEU A 34 -24.21 -19.98 9.10
C LEU A 34 -23.81 -18.67 8.39
N GLN A 35 -23.56 -17.61 9.17
CA GLN A 35 -22.97 -16.36 8.71
C GLN A 35 -21.60 -16.15 9.38
N VAL A 36 -20.63 -15.66 8.62
CA VAL A 36 -19.31 -15.24 9.09
C VAL A 36 -19.17 -13.74 8.86
N SER A 37 -18.50 -13.04 9.77
CA SER A 37 -18.27 -11.60 9.65
C SER A 37 -16.92 -11.19 10.23
N ILE A 38 -16.23 -10.30 9.51
CA ILE A 38 -15.05 -9.58 9.97
C ILE A 38 -15.44 -8.11 10.14
N PRO A 39 -15.67 -7.63 11.37
CA PRO A 39 -15.89 -6.21 11.65
C PRO A 39 -14.76 -5.33 11.10
N ARG A 40 -15.13 -4.35 10.27
CA ARG A 40 -14.21 -3.39 9.62
C ARG A 40 -14.06 -2.07 10.39
N HIS A 41 -14.77 -1.93 11.52
CA HIS A 41 -14.81 -0.75 12.36
C HIS A 41 -14.70 -1.15 13.85
N PRO A 42 -13.78 -0.54 14.65
CA PRO A 42 -12.72 0.38 14.21
C PRO A 42 -11.79 -0.27 13.17
N ALA A 43 -11.06 0.55 12.40
CA ALA A 43 -10.05 0.04 11.49
C ALA A 43 -8.95 -0.68 12.31
N LEU A 44 -8.49 -1.83 11.84
CA LEU A 44 -7.40 -2.55 12.50
C LEU A 44 -6.08 -1.80 12.26
N ASP A 45 -5.33 -1.56 13.33
CA ASP A 45 -4.04 -0.88 13.25
C ASP A 45 -2.91 -1.91 13.16
N ALA A 46 -2.46 -2.18 11.94
CA ALA A 46 -1.45 -3.21 11.65
C ALA A 46 -0.07 -2.54 11.54
N VAL A 47 0.72 -2.52 12.62
CA VAL A 47 2.00 -1.79 12.68
C VAL A 47 3.19 -2.75 12.67
N LEU A 48 4.23 -2.45 11.88
CA LEU A 48 5.47 -3.22 11.79
C LEU A 48 6.06 -3.55 13.18
N ALA A 49 6.38 -4.82 13.39
CA ALA A 49 6.81 -5.47 14.64
C ALA A 49 5.76 -5.53 15.77
N GLY A 50 4.60 -4.90 15.63
CA GLY A 50 3.45 -5.06 16.53
C GLY A 50 2.67 -6.35 16.26
N ASP A 51 1.48 -6.44 16.82
CA ASP A 51 0.52 -7.52 16.63
C ASP A 51 -0.81 -7.03 16.04
N ILE A 52 -1.62 -7.95 15.51
CA ILE A 52 -2.98 -7.69 15.04
C ILE A 52 -3.91 -8.82 15.48
N THR A 53 -5.09 -8.45 15.99
CA THR A 53 -6.21 -9.38 16.12
C THR A 53 -7.22 -9.11 15.01
N ILE A 54 -7.31 -10.00 14.03
CA ILE A 54 -8.31 -9.94 12.97
C ILE A 54 -9.60 -10.63 13.48
N PRO A 55 -10.70 -9.89 13.70
CA PRO A 55 -11.89 -10.45 14.30
C PRO A 55 -12.63 -11.36 13.31
N CYS A 56 -12.97 -12.59 13.69
CA CYS A 56 -13.87 -13.45 12.90
C CYS A 56 -14.99 -13.96 13.79
N LEU A 57 -16.20 -13.44 13.56
CA LEU A 57 -17.39 -13.68 14.36
C LEU A 57 -18.38 -14.54 13.57
N ILE A 58 -18.86 -15.60 14.22
CA ILE A 58 -19.68 -16.65 13.63
C ILE A 58 -21.08 -16.58 14.24
N THR A 59 -22.08 -16.36 13.38
CA THR A 59 -23.49 -16.25 13.75
C THR A 59 -24.27 -17.42 13.14
N TYR A 60 -25.08 -18.08 13.96
CA TYR A 60 -25.99 -19.13 13.50
C TYR A 60 -27.39 -18.53 13.33
N LEU A 61 -27.92 -18.55 12.12
CA LEU A 61 -29.21 -17.95 11.75
C LEU A 61 -30.37 -18.98 11.73
N GLY A 62 -30.05 -20.28 11.64
CA GLY A 62 -31.02 -21.36 11.78
C GLY A 62 -31.25 -21.78 13.23
N PRO A 63 -32.43 -22.33 13.59
CA PRO A 63 -32.68 -22.86 14.92
C PRO A 63 -31.80 -24.09 15.19
N LEU A 64 -31.05 -24.08 16.29
CA LEU A 64 -30.30 -25.24 16.75
C LEU A 64 -31.28 -26.41 16.98
N PRO A 65 -31.04 -27.62 16.43
CA PRO A 65 -31.99 -28.72 16.51
C PRO A 65 -32.22 -29.14 17.96
N THR A 66 -33.42 -28.87 18.48
CA THR A 66 -33.85 -29.29 19.81
C THR A 66 -33.94 -30.82 19.88
N ALA A 67 -33.71 -31.38 21.07
CA ALA A 67 -33.42 -32.80 21.27
C ALA A 67 -34.55 -33.80 20.93
N GLY A 68 -35.70 -33.35 20.39
CA GLY A 68 -36.82 -34.20 20.00
C GLY A 68 -36.63 -34.94 18.67
N THR A 69 -35.86 -34.39 17.72
CA THR A 69 -35.79 -34.92 16.35
C THR A 69 -34.52 -35.73 16.10
N ALA A 70 -34.30 -36.79 16.90
CA ALA A 70 -33.07 -37.60 16.93
C ALA A 70 -32.84 -38.52 15.70
N GLY A 71 -33.19 -38.06 14.50
CA GLY A 71 -32.94 -38.75 13.23
C GLY A 71 -31.47 -38.71 12.82
N ARG A 72 -30.67 -39.65 13.33
CA ARG A 72 -29.27 -39.92 12.90
C ARG A 72 -28.31 -38.71 12.93
N ARG A 73 -27.94 -38.29 14.15
CA ARG A 73 -26.56 -37.88 14.47
C ARG A 73 -26.00 -36.68 13.69
N ALA A 74 -26.84 -35.70 13.31
CA ALA A 74 -26.34 -34.36 12.96
C ALA A 74 -25.56 -33.79 14.16
N VAL A 75 -24.30 -33.39 13.94
CA VAL A 75 -23.33 -33.22 15.03
C VAL A 75 -23.36 -31.79 15.57
N LEU A 76 -23.76 -31.64 16.83
CA LEU A 76 -23.61 -30.42 17.65
C LEU A 76 -22.13 -30.16 18.01
N GLY A 77 -21.25 -30.15 17.02
CA GLY A 77 -19.81 -30.07 17.17
C GLY A 77 -19.27 -28.66 16.91
N ALA A 78 -18.13 -28.34 17.52
CA ALA A 78 -17.43 -27.10 17.22
C ALA A 78 -17.19 -26.96 15.70
N PRO A 79 -17.40 -25.75 15.11
CA PRO A 79 -17.16 -25.51 13.70
C PRO A 79 -15.70 -25.80 13.35
N ARG A 80 -15.48 -26.22 12.10
CA ARG A 80 -14.15 -26.19 11.51
C ARG A 80 -13.89 -24.77 11.03
N VAL A 81 -12.80 -24.17 11.49
CA VAL A 81 -12.31 -22.87 10.97
C VAL A 81 -11.03 -23.12 10.19
N LYS A 82 -10.85 -22.40 9.09
CA LYS A 82 -9.59 -22.28 8.35
C LYS A 82 -9.32 -20.81 8.11
N TRP A 83 -8.09 -20.36 8.40
CA TRP A 83 -7.61 -19.05 8.02
C TRP A 83 -6.62 -19.17 6.87
N THR A 84 -6.81 -18.37 5.82
CA THR A 84 -5.84 -18.23 4.72
C THR A 84 -5.35 -16.80 4.56
N PHE A 85 -4.12 -16.69 4.06
CA PHE A 85 -3.50 -15.47 3.57
C PHE A 85 -3.44 -15.55 2.06
N ILE A 86 -3.89 -14.50 1.37
CA ILE A 86 -3.93 -14.42 -0.09
C ILE A 86 -3.10 -13.21 -0.52
N SER A 87 -1.98 -13.48 -1.20
CA SER A 87 -1.08 -12.46 -1.74
C SER A 87 -0.49 -12.93 -3.07
N GLU A 88 -0.29 -12.00 -4.01
CA GLU A 88 0.18 -12.25 -5.38
C GLU A 88 -0.57 -13.37 -6.13
N GLY A 89 -1.86 -13.58 -5.82
CA GLY A 89 -2.68 -14.64 -6.41
C GLY A 89 -2.41 -16.06 -5.88
N ARG A 90 -1.62 -16.20 -4.80
CA ARG A 90 -1.39 -17.45 -4.07
C ARG A 90 -2.17 -17.45 -2.76
N GLU A 91 -2.86 -18.54 -2.47
CA GLU A 91 -3.54 -18.77 -1.19
C GLU A 91 -2.68 -19.69 -0.30
N VAL A 92 -2.32 -19.22 0.89
CA VAL A 92 -1.50 -19.93 1.88
C VAL A 92 -2.34 -20.21 3.13
N GLU A 93 -2.31 -21.43 3.64
CA GLU A 93 -3.01 -21.79 4.88
C GLU A 93 -2.23 -21.27 6.09
N ILE A 94 -2.85 -20.41 6.91
CA ILE A 94 -2.25 -19.90 8.17
C ILE A 94 -2.44 -20.94 9.28
N LEU A 95 -3.68 -21.33 9.52
CA LEU A 95 -4.06 -22.33 10.51
C LEU A 95 -5.43 -22.95 10.20
N VAL A 96 -5.69 -24.12 10.81
CA VAL A 96 -6.99 -24.82 10.79
C VAL A 96 -7.34 -25.28 12.20
N ALA A 97 -8.54 -24.94 12.65
CA ALA A 97 -9.09 -25.37 13.94
C ALA A 97 -10.24 -26.37 13.76
N ARG A 98 -10.31 -27.37 14.64
CA ARG A 98 -11.41 -28.35 14.73
C ARG A 98 -11.66 -28.67 16.20
N GLY A 99 -12.60 -27.97 16.82
CA GLY A 99 -12.71 -27.94 18.29
C GLY A 99 -11.42 -27.42 18.92
N ASP A 100 -11.03 -27.98 20.05
CA ASP A 100 -9.85 -27.55 20.83
C ASP A 100 -8.49 -27.78 20.13
N ARG A 101 -8.48 -28.41 18.94
CA ARG A 101 -7.27 -28.67 18.17
C ARG A 101 -7.09 -27.61 17.09
N VAL A 102 -6.15 -26.71 17.31
CA VAL A 102 -5.64 -25.75 16.31
C VAL A 102 -4.33 -26.28 15.75
N LYS A 103 -4.24 -26.46 14.43
CA LYS A 103 -2.99 -26.72 13.71
C LYS A 103 -2.58 -25.43 13.00
N VAL A 104 -1.39 -24.92 13.31
CA VAL A 104 -0.78 -23.77 12.63
C VAL A 104 0.22 -24.26 11.58
N SER A 105 0.35 -23.55 10.46
CA SER A 105 1.36 -23.82 9.42
C SER A 105 2.75 -23.35 9.84
N GLU A 106 3.79 -23.95 9.25
CA GLU A 106 5.17 -23.77 9.71
C GLU A 106 5.66 -22.31 9.63
N ASP A 107 5.35 -21.59 8.54
CA ASP A 107 5.74 -20.19 8.33
C ASP A 107 5.09 -19.21 9.34
N TYR A 108 4.00 -19.65 9.97
CA TYR A 108 3.21 -18.91 10.97
C TYR A 108 3.36 -19.49 12.38
N ARG A 109 4.18 -20.54 12.56
CA ARG A 109 4.39 -21.20 13.86
C ARG A 109 4.95 -20.18 14.86
N LEU A 110 4.45 -20.25 16.10
CA LEU A 110 4.67 -19.29 17.18
C LEU A 110 4.04 -17.88 16.99
N ARG A 111 3.70 -17.47 15.75
CA ARG A 111 3.14 -16.14 15.46
C ARG A 111 1.62 -16.09 15.38
N ALA A 112 0.98 -17.12 14.82
CA ALA A 112 -0.46 -17.17 14.59
C ALA A 112 -1.18 -18.03 15.65
N SER A 113 -2.29 -17.53 16.20
CA SER A 113 -3.11 -18.26 17.17
C SER A 113 -4.59 -17.86 17.16
N LEU A 114 -5.45 -18.69 17.77
CA LEU A 114 -6.86 -18.40 18.03
C LEU A 114 -7.10 -18.29 19.55
N PRO A 115 -6.81 -17.14 20.20
CA PRO A 115 -6.64 -17.06 21.65
C PRO A 115 -7.89 -17.47 22.45
N ILE A 116 -9.10 -17.18 21.96
CA ILE A 116 -10.37 -17.40 22.67
C ILE A 116 -11.29 -18.47 22.07
N PHE A 117 -10.91 -19.08 20.94
CA PHE A 117 -11.78 -20.03 20.21
C PHE A 117 -12.16 -21.26 21.04
N HIS A 118 -11.23 -21.77 21.86
CA HIS A 118 -11.46 -22.90 22.78
C HIS A 118 -12.47 -22.59 23.91
N GLN A 119 -12.77 -21.31 24.17
CA GLN A 119 -13.75 -20.87 25.17
C GLN A 119 -15.07 -20.44 24.51
N ARG A 120 -14.99 -19.90 23.29
CA ARG A 120 -16.12 -19.40 22.51
C ARG A 120 -15.92 -19.76 21.05
N TYR A 121 -16.43 -20.92 20.65
CA TYR A 121 -16.38 -21.38 19.25
C TYR A 121 -17.08 -20.46 18.24
N THR A 122 -17.89 -19.50 18.69
CA THR A 122 -18.47 -18.43 17.85
C THR A 122 -17.51 -17.27 17.56
N ASN A 123 -16.33 -17.25 18.18
CA ASN A 123 -15.31 -16.24 17.97
C ASN A 123 -13.98 -16.92 17.59
N ALA A 124 -13.65 -16.87 16.31
CA ALA A 124 -12.46 -17.47 15.71
C ALA A 124 -11.45 -16.42 15.26
N SER A 125 -11.37 -15.31 16.02
CA SER A 125 -10.44 -14.21 15.72
C SER A 125 -8.99 -14.68 15.70
N LEU A 126 -8.26 -14.29 14.66
CA LEU A 126 -6.84 -14.61 14.45
C LEU A 126 -5.98 -13.54 15.11
N LEU A 127 -5.17 -13.94 16.10
CA LEU A 127 -4.04 -13.14 16.57
C LEU A 127 -2.81 -13.50 15.73
N LEU A 128 -2.15 -12.49 15.17
CA LEU A 128 -0.86 -12.60 14.46
C LEU A 128 0.14 -11.61 15.07
N THR A 129 1.27 -12.11 15.58
CA THR A 129 2.31 -11.31 16.25
C THR A 129 3.54 -11.05 15.38
N GLU A 130 4.37 -10.10 15.79
CA GLU A 130 5.64 -9.72 15.13
C GLU A 130 5.44 -9.38 13.65
N LEU A 131 4.53 -8.45 13.35
CA LEU A 131 4.13 -8.11 11.97
C LEU A 131 5.30 -7.70 11.09
N ARG A 132 5.37 -8.29 9.90
CA ARG A 132 6.41 -8.12 8.87
C ARG A 132 5.80 -7.37 7.68
N PRO A 133 6.60 -6.72 6.81
CA PRO A 133 6.10 -6.04 5.61
C PRO A 133 5.26 -6.98 4.72
N ASN A 134 5.70 -8.24 4.63
CA ASN A 134 5.15 -9.29 3.76
C ASN A 134 3.87 -9.95 4.31
N ASP A 135 3.45 -9.62 5.54
CA ASP A 135 2.11 -9.98 6.04
C ASP A 135 1.03 -9.01 5.50
N SER A 136 1.37 -8.05 4.63
CA SER A 136 0.38 -7.22 3.92
C SER A 136 -0.37 -8.05 2.85
N GLY A 137 -1.69 -8.14 2.93
CA GLY A 137 -2.50 -8.87 1.95
C GLY A 137 -3.92 -9.21 2.46
N ILE A 138 -4.63 -10.05 1.70
CA ILE A 138 -6.02 -10.41 1.99
C ILE A 138 -6.06 -11.62 2.93
N TYR A 139 -6.66 -11.43 4.11
CA TYR A 139 -6.95 -12.48 5.07
C TYR A 139 -8.39 -12.98 4.89
N ARG A 140 -8.58 -14.30 4.92
CA ARG A 140 -9.87 -14.96 4.73
C ARG A 140 -10.15 -15.92 5.88
N CYS A 141 -11.32 -15.79 6.50
CA CYS A 141 -11.81 -16.72 7.53
C CYS A 141 -12.88 -17.63 6.91
N ASP A 142 -12.53 -18.88 6.59
CA ASP A 142 -13.50 -19.91 6.17
C ASP A 142 -14.02 -20.68 7.39
N VAL A 143 -15.34 -20.82 7.50
CA VAL A 143 -16.00 -21.54 8.59
C VAL A 143 -16.99 -22.55 8.03
N GLN A 144 -16.95 -23.78 8.55
CA GLN A 144 -17.77 -24.89 8.12
C GLN A 144 -18.40 -25.59 9.35
N HIS A 145 -19.72 -25.74 9.35
CA HIS A 145 -20.46 -26.39 10.43
C HIS A 145 -21.54 -27.33 9.87
N GLY A 146 -21.29 -28.64 9.95
CA GLY A 146 -22.15 -29.63 9.31
C GLY A 146 -22.06 -29.53 7.78
N ILE A 147 -23.18 -29.18 7.14
CA ILE A 147 -23.26 -28.89 5.70
C ILE A 147 -23.15 -27.38 5.39
N GLU A 148 -23.30 -26.52 6.40
CA GLU A 148 -23.29 -25.06 6.23
C GLU A 148 -21.86 -24.53 6.09
N ASP A 149 -21.68 -23.55 5.19
CA ASP A 149 -20.43 -22.85 4.98
C ASP A 149 -20.61 -21.32 4.96
N GLY A 150 -19.58 -20.60 5.41
CA GLY A 150 -19.54 -19.15 5.40
C GLY A 150 -18.10 -18.66 5.41
N HIS A 151 -17.87 -17.49 4.84
CA HIS A 151 -16.59 -16.80 4.89
C HIS A 151 -16.77 -15.29 4.82
N ASP A 152 -15.77 -14.55 5.29
CA ASP A 152 -15.59 -13.12 5.04
C ASP A 152 -14.08 -12.84 4.82
N ILE A 153 -13.75 -11.72 4.18
CA ILE A 153 -12.39 -11.33 3.79
C ILE A 153 -12.05 -9.91 4.24
N LEU A 154 -10.79 -9.70 4.62
CA LEU A 154 -10.24 -8.39 4.98
C LEU A 154 -8.88 -8.18 4.32
N ASP A 155 -8.73 -7.09 3.58
CA ASP A 155 -7.42 -6.61 3.16
C ASP A 155 -6.73 -5.90 4.34
N VAL A 156 -5.54 -6.38 4.72
CA VAL A 156 -4.76 -5.86 5.84
C VAL A 156 -3.46 -5.30 5.29
N LYS A 157 -3.26 -3.99 5.47
CA LYS A 157 -2.01 -3.33 5.10
C LYS A 157 -1.15 -3.08 6.34
N VAL A 158 -0.01 -3.77 6.42
CA VAL A 158 1.00 -3.47 7.46
C VAL A 158 1.62 -2.11 7.16
N LYS A 159 1.52 -1.21 8.14
CA LYS A 159 2.11 0.12 8.22
C LYS A 159 3.54 0.02 8.74
N GLY A 160 4.39 0.99 8.39
CA GLY A 160 5.74 1.08 8.90
C GLY A 160 6.81 0.60 7.94
N VAL A 161 7.80 1.45 7.73
CA VAL A 161 9.06 1.13 7.03
C VAL A 161 10.25 1.44 7.93
N VAL A 162 11.28 0.60 7.86
CA VAL A 162 12.62 0.91 8.38
C VAL A 162 13.53 1.24 7.20
N PHE A 163 14.33 2.29 7.33
CA PHE A 163 15.29 2.70 6.32
C PHE A 163 16.57 3.25 6.95
N HIS A 164 17.69 2.95 6.31
CA HIS A 164 18.99 3.51 6.61
C HIS A 164 19.08 4.98 6.16
N TYR A 165 19.61 5.86 7.00
CA TYR A 165 19.73 7.30 6.76
C TYR A 165 21.10 7.86 7.18
N ARG A 166 21.57 8.84 6.41
CA ARG A 166 22.82 9.60 6.60
C ARG A 166 22.70 10.94 5.87
N GLU A 167 23.41 11.96 6.35
CA GLU A 167 23.43 13.29 5.75
C GLU A 167 24.78 13.52 5.05
N GLY A 168 24.75 13.89 3.77
CA GLY A 168 25.95 14.07 2.95
C GLY A 168 26.66 12.75 2.56
N SER A 169 27.93 12.88 2.17
CA SER A 169 28.76 11.78 1.65
C SER A 169 29.63 11.10 2.72
N MET A 170 29.79 11.70 3.89
CA MET A 170 30.57 11.12 5.00
C MET A 170 29.89 9.83 5.49
N ARG A 171 30.68 8.79 5.73
CA ARG A 171 30.24 7.55 6.40
C ARG A 171 30.45 7.73 7.89
N TYR A 172 29.50 7.27 8.69
CA TYR A 172 29.44 7.45 10.13
C TYR A 172 29.25 8.93 10.46
N ALA A 173 28.01 9.38 10.22
CA ALA A 173 27.63 10.80 10.22
C ALA A 173 27.12 11.35 11.56
N TYR A 174 26.81 10.51 12.55
CA TYR A 174 26.12 10.93 13.78
C TYR A 174 26.60 10.22 15.05
N THR A 175 26.70 10.96 16.15
CA THR A 175 26.59 10.42 17.53
C THR A 175 25.19 9.84 17.79
N PHE A 176 24.99 9.13 18.89
CA PHE A 176 23.68 8.55 19.23
C PHE A 176 22.58 9.61 19.36
N THR A 177 22.89 10.77 19.95
CA THR A 177 21.94 11.89 20.12
C THR A 177 21.59 12.52 18.77
N GLU A 178 22.59 12.83 17.95
CA GLU A 178 22.38 13.39 16.60
C GLU A 178 21.59 12.43 15.70
N ALA A 179 21.79 11.11 15.85
CA ALA A 179 21.06 10.08 15.11
C ALA A 179 19.55 10.11 15.41
N GLN A 180 19.16 10.31 16.67
CA GLN A 180 17.76 10.49 17.05
C GLN A 180 17.17 11.77 16.44
N GLU A 181 17.89 12.89 16.54
CA GLU A 181 17.47 14.16 15.94
C GLU A 181 17.37 14.09 14.41
N ALA A 182 18.29 13.41 13.75
CA ALA A 182 18.31 13.23 12.30
C ALA A 182 17.05 12.51 11.81
N CYS A 183 16.62 11.44 12.48
CA CYS A 183 15.34 10.80 12.18
C CYS A 183 14.14 11.74 12.44
N ALA A 184 14.12 12.45 13.58
CA ALA A 184 13.03 13.38 13.90
C ALA A 184 12.89 14.50 12.85
N ARG A 185 14.02 15.07 12.40
CA ARG A 185 14.11 16.13 11.39
C ARG A 185 13.44 15.75 10.07
N ILE A 186 13.58 14.49 9.64
CA ILE A 186 12.96 13.98 8.40
C ILE A 186 11.53 13.45 8.56
N GLY A 187 10.94 13.56 9.76
CA GLY A 187 9.59 13.06 10.06
C GLY A 187 9.53 11.56 10.36
N ALA A 188 10.61 10.98 10.88
CA ALA A 188 10.70 9.61 11.35
C ALA A 188 11.05 9.57 12.86
N ARG A 189 11.13 8.38 13.45
CA ARG A 189 11.79 8.14 14.74
C ARG A 189 12.96 7.18 14.55
N ILE A 190 13.88 7.07 15.49
CA ILE A 190 14.89 6.01 15.45
C ILE A 190 14.20 4.63 15.53
N ALA A 191 14.64 3.66 14.74
CA ALA A 191 14.01 2.33 14.66
C ALA A 191 14.31 1.50 15.91
N THR A 192 13.36 0.68 16.36
CA THR A 192 13.61 -0.27 17.47
C THR A 192 14.28 -1.56 16.97
N PRO A 193 14.91 -2.36 17.86
CA PRO A 193 15.46 -3.67 17.49
C PRO A 193 14.46 -4.59 16.79
N GLU A 194 13.21 -4.58 17.25
CA GLU A 194 12.11 -5.42 16.75
C GLU A 194 11.67 -4.94 15.36
N GLN A 195 11.64 -3.63 15.12
CA GLN A 195 11.31 -3.05 13.81
C GLN A 195 12.40 -3.33 12.77
N LEU A 196 13.68 -3.21 13.15
CA LEU A 196 14.78 -3.60 12.26
C LEU A 196 14.74 -5.11 11.96
N TYR A 197 14.44 -5.94 12.95
CA TYR A 197 14.28 -7.38 12.77
C TYR A 197 13.05 -7.75 11.91
N ALA A 198 11.90 -7.08 12.09
CA ALA A 198 10.72 -7.29 11.27
C ALA A 198 10.93 -6.84 9.81
N ALA A 199 11.64 -5.74 9.58
CA ALA A 199 12.07 -5.31 8.25
C ALA A 199 13.03 -6.33 7.61
N TYR A 200 14.01 -6.83 8.38
CA TYR A 200 14.86 -7.95 7.95
C TYR A 200 14.02 -9.17 7.58
N MET A 201 13.07 -9.61 8.41
CA MET A 201 12.16 -10.73 8.08
C MET A 201 11.20 -10.44 6.90
N GLY A 202 11.16 -9.21 6.38
CA GLY A 202 10.53 -8.83 5.11
C GLY A 202 11.44 -8.90 3.88
N GLY A 203 12.76 -9.03 4.05
CA GLY A 203 13.76 -9.00 2.96
C GLY A 203 14.72 -7.82 2.98
N TYR A 204 14.67 -6.94 4.00
CA TYR A 204 15.55 -5.77 4.06
C TYR A 204 16.99 -6.15 4.43
N GLU A 205 17.97 -5.76 3.59
CA GLU A 205 19.40 -5.84 3.91
C GLU A 205 20.18 -4.55 3.56
N GLN A 206 21.21 -4.26 4.37
CA GLN A 206 22.11 -3.11 4.23
C GLN A 206 23.45 -3.40 4.93
N CYS A 207 24.58 -2.94 4.36
CA CYS A 207 25.95 -3.17 4.87
C CYS A 207 26.63 -1.86 5.37
N ASP A 208 25.81 -1.01 5.96
CA ASP A 208 26.25 0.17 6.71
C ASP A 208 25.73 0.01 8.14
N ALA A 209 26.66 0.07 9.09
CA ALA A 209 26.37 -0.06 10.52
C ALA A 209 25.77 1.25 11.05
N GLY A 210 24.63 1.15 11.73
CA GLY A 210 23.91 2.33 12.20
C GLY A 210 23.21 2.15 13.53
N TRP A 211 22.98 3.27 14.19
CA TRP A 211 22.26 3.38 15.47
C TRP A 211 20.81 2.89 15.38
N ILE A 212 20.35 2.25 16.45
CA ILE A 212 18.93 1.96 16.73
C ILE A 212 18.56 2.33 18.19
N ALA A 213 17.27 2.30 18.52
CA ALA A 213 16.68 2.93 19.70
C ALA A 213 17.21 2.47 21.07
N ASP A 214 17.85 1.30 21.17
CA ASP A 214 18.39 0.73 22.40
C ASP A 214 19.88 1.07 22.65
N GLN A 215 20.41 2.08 21.95
CA GLN A 215 21.83 2.46 21.93
C GLN A 215 22.76 1.33 21.45
N THR A 216 22.23 0.36 20.68
CA THR A 216 23.08 -0.59 19.95
C THR A 216 23.29 -0.17 18.50
N VAL A 217 24.40 -0.63 17.93
CA VAL A 217 24.73 -0.44 16.51
C VAL A 217 24.56 -1.77 15.78
N ARG A 218 23.72 -1.78 14.74
CA ARG A 218 23.31 -3.00 14.03
C ARG A 218 23.27 -2.80 12.52
N TYR A 219 23.20 -3.91 11.76
CA TYR A 219 22.86 -3.89 10.34
C TYR A 219 22.32 -5.25 9.83
N PRO A 220 21.29 -5.28 8.98
CA PRO A 220 20.67 -6.52 8.50
C PRO A 220 21.34 -7.06 7.23
N ILE A 221 21.66 -8.36 7.16
CA ILE A 221 22.22 -8.98 5.94
C ILE A 221 21.50 -10.29 5.64
N HIS A 222 20.83 -10.37 4.48
CA HIS A 222 20.29 -11.60 3.91
C HIS A 222 21.35 -12.37 3.12
N THR A 223 22.05 -11.68 2.22
CA THR A 223 23.03 -12.28 1.31
C THR A 223 24.44 -12.13 1.88
N PRO A 224 25.03 -13.15 2.54
CA PRO A 224 26.29 -12.98 3.24
C PRO A 224 27.43 -12.76 2.24
N ARG A 225 28.26 -11.75 2.51
CA ARG A 225 29.38 -11.33 1.68
C ARG A 225 30.52 -10.86 2.57
N GLU A 226 31.75 -11.12 2.16
CA GLU A 226 32.96 -11.05 3.00
C GLU A 226 33.09 -9.73 3.79
N ALA A 227 32.92 -8.59 3.13
CA ALA A 227 32.97 -7.26 3.74
C ALA A 227 31.83 -6.96 4.75
N CYS A 228 30.86 -7.87 4.91
CA CYS A 228 29.62 -7.69 5.68
C CYS A 228 29.35 -8.88 6.63
N TYR A 229 30.35 -9.75 6.89
CA TYR A 229 30.16 -10.92 7.74
C TYR A 229 29.83 -10.55 9.19
N GLY A 230 30.56 -9.60 9.79
CA GLY A 230 30.37 -9.17 11.17
C GLY A 230 30.50 -10.32 12.20
N ASP A 231 29.76 -10.20 13.28
CA ASP A 231 29.56 -11.21 14.34
C ASP A 231 28.95 -12.53 13.83
N MET A 232 28.26 -12.48 12.68
CA MET A 232 27.48 -13.59 12.14
C MET A 232 28.28 -14.59 11.28
N ASN A 233 29.62 -14.48 11.20
CA ASN A 233 30.51 -15.51 10.62
C ASN A 233 30.11 -16.04 9.22
N GLY A 234 29.52 -15.21 8.37
CA GLY A 234 29.07 -15.60 7.02
C GLY A 234 27.65 -16.19 6.93
N PHE A 235 26.87 -16.20 8.01
CA PHE A 235 25.45 -16.58 8.00
C PHE A 235 24.52 -15.35 7.83
N PRO A 236 23.29 -15.52 7.31
CA PRO A 236 22.27 -14.46 7.29
C PRO A 236 21.85 -14.04 8.70
N GLY A 237 21.50 -12.77 8.90
CA GLY A 237 21.03 -12.25 10.18
C GLY A 237 21.27 -10.75 10.37
N VAL A 238 20.69 -10.19 11.43
CA VAL A 238 20.98 -8.83 11.90
C VAL A 238 22.26 -8.85 12.74
N ARG A 239 23.33 -8.25 12.21
CA ARG A 239 24.61 -8.07 12.90
C ARG A 239 24.44 -7.11 14.06
N ASN A 240 25.19 -7.31 15.15
CA ASN A 240 25.11 -6.49 16.35
C ASN A 240 26.50 -6.23 16.95
N TYR A 241 26.86 -4.95 17.10
CA TYR A 241 28.10 -4.54 17.77
C TYR A 241 27.93 -4.37 19.29
N GLY A 242 26.71 -4.54 19.81
CA GLY A 242 26.37 -4.29 21.20
C GLY A 242 26.10 -2.81 21.47
N VAL A 243 26.06 -2.44 22.75
CA VAL A 243 26.03 -1.04 23.19
C VAL A 243 27.45 -0.50 23.11
N VAL A 244 27.62 0.63 22.42
CA VAL A 244 28.91 1.31 22.21
C VAL A 244 28.87 2.71 22.82
N ASP A 245 29.96 3.48 22.74
CA ASP A 245 30.02 4.82 23.32
C ASP A 245 29.00 5.73 22.61
N PRO A 246 28.12 6.49 23.31
CA PRO A 246 27.16 7.37 22.64
C PRO A 246 27.81 8.47 21.80
N GLU A 247 29.09 8.79 22.07
CA GLU A 247 29.90 9.74 21.31
C GLU A 247 30.64 9.09 20.11
N ASP A 248 30.55 7.76 19.94
CA ASP A 248 31.02 7.10 18.70
C ASP A 248 30.15 7.52 17.51
N MET A 249 30.78 7.65 16.34
CA MET A 249 30.08 8.03 15.10
C MET A 249 29.60 6.80 14.34
N TYR A 250 28.33 6.80 13.94
CA TYR A 250 27.72 5.81 13.02
C TYR A 250 26.67 6.45 12.10
N ASP A 251 26.12 5.69 11.15
CA ASP A 251 24.91 6.10 10.42
C ASP A 251 23.66 5.76 11.28
N VAL A 252 22.42 5.88 10.79
CA VAL A 252 21.20 5.57 11.60
C VAL A 252 20.15 4.78 10.83
N TYR A 253 19.42 3.89 11.52
CA TYR A 253 18.18 3.32 11.00
C TYR A 253 16.97 4.09 11.56
N CYS A 254 16.24 4.75 10.67
CA CYS A 254 15.00 5.44 11.00
C CYS A 254 13.78 4.57 10.68
N TYR A 255 12.70 4.79 11.41
CA TYR A 255 11.40 4.18 11.22
C TYR A 255 10.32 5.24 10.97
N ALA A 256 9.52 5.04 9.93
CA ALA A 256 8.37 5.87 9.59
C ALA A 256 7.10 4.99 9.52
N GLU A 257 6.14 5.26 10.39
CA GLU A 257 4.96 4.41 10.65
C GLU A 257 3.90 4.56 9.54
N GLU A 258 3.17 5.67 9.58
CA GLU A 258 2.20 6.08 8.56
C GLU A 258 2.29 7.60 8.45
N LEU A 259 2.84 8.09 7.33
CA LEU A 259 3.02 9.52 7.12
C LEU A 259 1.89 10.05 6.23
N PRO A 260 0.91 10.81 6.78
CA PRO A 260 -0.37 11.04 6.13
C PRO A 260 -0.27 11.94 4.90
N GLY A 261 -1.09 11.66 3.88
CA GLY A 261 -1.24 12.46 2.66
C GLY A 261 -0.74 11.73 1.40
N GLU A 262 -1.22 12.18 0.23
CA GLU A 262 -0.93 11.58 -1.06
C GLU A 262 0.34 12.20 -1.64
N ILE A 263 1.42 11.42 -1.84
CA ILE A 263 2.64 11.86 -2.54
C ILE A 263 2.41 11.77 -4.05
N PHE A 264 2.78 12.80 -4.80
CA PHE A 264 2.56 12.85 -6.24
C PHE A 264 3.78 13.41 -7.00
N LEU A 265 3.92 12.94 -8.23
CA LEU A 265 4.95 13.39 -9.18
C LEU A 265 4.45 14.57 -10.00
N GLU A 266 4.87 15.77 -9.62
CA GLU A 266 4.85 16.92 -10.53
C GLU A 266 6.04 16.80 -11.50
N THR A 267 5.76 16.75 -12.81
CA THR A 267 6.80 16.67 -13.85
C THR A 267 6.89 17.98 -14.64
N ALA A 268 8.12 18.37 -14.96
CA ALA A 268 8.45 19.52 -15.79
C ALA A 268 9.43 19.10 -16.90
N PRO A 269 9.49 19.84 -18.03
CA PRO A 269 10.45 19.56 -19.11
C PRO A 269 11.91 19.76 -18.65
N ASP A 270 12.12 20.73 -17.75
CA ASP A 270 13.39 21.02 -17.11
C ASP A 270 13.37 20.59 -15.63
N LYS A 271 14.55 20.43 -15.02
CA LYS A 271 14.67 20.09 -13.60
C LYS A 271 14.44 21.32 -12.73
N PHE A 272 13.52 21.22 -11.76
CA PHE A 272 13.39 22.23 -10.70
C PHE A 272 14.62 22.25 -9.78
N THR A 273 15.00 23.44 -9.32
CA THR A 273 15.73 23.62 -8.06
C THR A 273 14.83 23.32 -6.86
N LEU A 274 15.43 23.18 -5.66
CA LEU A 274 14.66 22.92 -4.42
C LEU A 274 13.65 24.03 -4.11
N GLU A 275 14.02 25.29 -4.35
CA GLU A 275 13.15 26.45 -4.11
C GLU A 275 11.99 26.54 -5.10
N GLU A 276 12.26 26.27 -6.38
CA GLU A 276 11.21 26.21 -7.43
C GLU A 276 10.27 25.03 -7.19
N ALA A 277 10.77 23.86 -6.79
CA ALA A 277 9.95 22.73 -6.41
C ALA A 277 9.08 23.08 -5.19
N ALA A 278 9.65 23.70 -4.16
CA ALA A 278 8.89 24.17 -2.99
C ALA A 278 7.80 25.18 -3.38
N ALA A 279 8.08 26.10 -4.30
CA ALA A 279 7.11 27.07 -4.79
C ALA A 279 6.02 26.39 -5.65
N ARG A 280 6.40 25.42 -6.48
CA ARG A 280 5.48 24.68 -7.34
C ARG A 280 4.51 23.81 -6.54
N CYS A 281 4.97 23.08 -5.51
CA CYS A 281 4.06 22.38 -4.62
C CYS A 281 3.11 23.39 -3.93
N ARG A 282 3.62 24.52 -3.39
CA ARG A 282 2.78 25.54 -2.74
C ARG A 282 1.67 26.10 -3.65
N VAL A 283 1.95 26.33 -4.94
CA VAL A 283 0.94 26.75 -5.94
C VAL A 283 -0.16 25.70 -6.14
N LEU A 284 0.15 24.41 -5.96
CA LEU A 284 -0.79 23.29 -6.08
C LEU A 284 -1.54 22.98 -4.76
N GLY A 285 -1.39 23.81 -3.71
CA GLY A 285 -1.93 23.51 -2.38
C GLY A 285 -1.22 22.35 -1.68
N ALA A 286 0.05 22.12 -2.05
CA ALA A 286 0.88 21.01 -1.63
C ALA A 286 2.17 21.48 -0.94
N GLU A 287 2.81 20.57 -0.22
CA GLU A 287 4.13 20.79 0.40
C GLU A 287 5.18 19.86 -0.23
N LEU A 288 6.46 20.12 0.05
CA LEU A 288 7.52 19.15 -0.26
C LEU A 288 7.40 17.93 0.66
N ALA A 289 7.51 16.74 0.09
CA ALA A 289 7.60 15.50 0.84
C ALA A 289 8.94 15.42 1.60
N ARG A 290 8.89 15.14 2.91
CA ARG A 290 10.10 14.89 3.71
C ARG A 290 10.69 13.52 3.37
N THR A 291 11.98 13.32 3.62
CA THR A 291 12.68 12.05 3.33
C THR A 291 11.99 10.82 3.91
N GLY A 292 11.50 10.88 5.16
CA GLY A 292 10.74 9.77 5.75
C GLY A 292 9.43 9.44 5.01
N GLN A 293 8.79 10.43 4.38
CA GLN A 293 7.58 10.24 3.57
C GLN A 293 7.90 9.53 2.25
N LEU A 294 9.05 9.87 1.63
CA LEU A 294 9.52 9.20 0.41
C LEU A 294 9.89 7.73 0.65
N TYR A 295 10.32 7.36 1.85
CA TYR A 295 10.51 5.95 2.23
C TYR A 295 9.18 5.24 2.59
N ALA A 296 8.25 5.92 3.25
CA ALA A 296 6.97 5.32 3.67
C ALA A 296 5.94 5.19 2.53
N GLY A 297 6.04 6.02 1.50
CA GLY A 297 5.18 5.96 0.32
C GLY A 297 5.64 4.90 -0.67
N ASN A 298 4.81 3.87 -0.91
CA ASN A 298 5.04 2.84 -1.93
C ASN A 298 4.87 3.40 -3.37
N ALA A 299 5.77 4.27 -3.79
CA ALA A 299 5.85 4.79 -5.15
C ALA A 299 7.29 5.20 -5.49
N ALA A 300 7.68 5.04 -6.76
CA ALA A 300 8.84 5.74 -7.31
C ALA A 300 8.49 7.24 -7.38
N ALA A 301 8.76 7.97 -6.30
CA ALA A 301 8.17 9.27 -6.03
C ALA A 301 9.13 10.45 -6.21
N GLY A 302 8.57 11.56 -6.71
CA GLY A 302 9.16 12.88 -6.73
C GLY A 302 8.65 13.75 -5.57
N PRO A 303 8.86 15.09 -5.65
CA PRO A 303 9.00 15.89 -4.44
C PRO A 303 7.72 16.45 -3.79
N CYS A 304 6.52 16.37 -4.38
CA CYS A 304 5.32 17.04 -3.84
C CYS A 304 4.32 16.12 -3.14
N ARG A 305 3.54 16.67 -2.19
CA ARG A 305 2.49 15.98 -1.41
C ARG A 305 1.21 16.81 -1.32
N VAL A 306 0.07 16.25 -1.71
CA VAL A 306 -1.26 16.84 -1.42
C VAL A 306 -1.77 16.34 -0.08
N SER A 307 -2.20 17.25 0.78
CA SER A 307 -3.07 16.94 1.92
C SER A 307 -4.53 17.26 1.57
N LYS A 308 -5.36 16.24 1.34
CA LYS A 308 -6.81 16.41 1.52
C LYS A 308 -7.08 16.69 3.00
N PRO A 309 -7.98 17.64 3.35
CA PRO A 309 -8.45 17.76 4.72
C PRO A 309 -9.20 16.49 5.13
N SER A 310 -9.05 16.06 6.38
CA SER A 310 -9.76 14.91 6.92
C SER A 310 -11.27 15.16 6.91
N SER A 311 -12.04 14.24 6.31
CA SER A 311 -13.47 14.41 6.11
C SER A 311 -14.28 14.15 7.39
N SER A 312 -14.27 15.12 8.30
CA SER A 312 -15.25 15.24 9.39
C SER A 312 -15.87 16.63 9.40
N SER A 313 -17.15 16.73 9.74
CA SER A 313 -17.97 17.96 9.65
C SER A 313 -18.07 18.62 8.26
N ALA A 314 -18.90 18.04 7.39
CA ALA A 314 -19.38 18.76 6.21
C ALA A 314 -20.42 19.81 6.61
N THR A 315 -20.03 21.08 6.74
CA THR A 315 -20.97 22.22 6.75
C THR A 315 -20.69 23.16 5.59
N ARG A 316 -21.53 23.07 4.55
CA ARG A 316 -21.54 23.99 3.42
C ARG A 316 -21.87 25.40 3.92
N ARG A 317 -20.98 26.36 3.69
CA ARG A 317 -21.27 27.79 3.78
C ARG A 317 -20.88 28.43 2.45
N ASP A 318 -21.88 28.91 1.73
CA ASP A 318 -21.70 29.53 0.43
C ASP A 318 -20.94 30.86 0.56
N SER A 319 -20.13 31.18 -0.45
CA SER A 319 -19.52 32.49 -0.64
C SER A 319 -19.30 32.73 -2.13
N PRO A 320 -19.46 33.97 -2.62
CA PRO A 320 -19.92 34.19 -3.99
C PRO A 320 -18.83 34.06 -5.07
N MET A 321 -19.28 33.60 -6.23
CA MET A 321 -18.51 33.53 -7.47
C MET A 321 -18.10 34.94 -7.96
N PRO A 322 -16.83 35.19 -8.33
CA PRO A 322 -16.42 36.46 -8.92
C PRO A 322 -17.01 36.65 -10.33
N ARG A 323 -17.20 37.91 -10.74
CA ARG A 323 -17.96 38.28 -11.95
C ARG A 323 -17.23 37.93 -13.25
N ALA A 324 -18.00 37.73 -14.33
CA ALA A 324 -17.57 37.06 -15.56
C ALA A 324 -16.60 37.84 -16.48
N ASP A 325 -16.24 39.09 -16.16
CA ASP A 325 -15.45 39.94 -17.06
C ASP A 325 -13.96 39.59 -17.09
N THR A 326 -13.43 38.95 -16.04
CA THR A 326 -12.01 38.53 -15.97
C THR A 326 -11.66 37.32 -16.84
N MET A 327 -12.64 36.66 -17.47
CA MET A 327 -12.39 35.49 -18.34
C MET A 327 -12.14 35.85 -19.81
N ARG A 328 -12.42 37.08 -20.25
CA ARG A 328 -12.40 37.43 -21.69
C ARG A 328 -10.98 37.63 -22.25
N THR A 329 -10.06 38.15 -21.44
CA THR A 329 -8.65 38.39 -21.83
C THR A 329 -7.80 37.12 -21.90
N ALA A 330 -8.11 36.09 -21.10
CA ALA A 330 -7.36 34.82 -21.10
C ALA A 330 -7.55 34.02 -22.41
N PHE A 331 -8.74 34.07 -23.00
CA PHE A 331 -9.08 33.25 -24.17
C PHE A 331 -8.41 33.74 -25.47
N GLU A 332 -8.22 35.06 -25.63
CA GLU A 332 -7.64 35.64 -26.85
C GLU A 332 -6.11 35.53 -26.90
N ALA A 333 -5.44 35.45 -25.74
CA ALA A 333 -4.03 35.10 -25.67
C ALA A 333 -3.77 33.67 -26.19
N CYS A 334 -4.55 32.70 -25.72
CA CYS A 334 -4.43 31.29 -26.12
C CYS A 334 -4.71 31.09 -27.63
N ARG A 335 -5.69 31.82 -28.18
CA ARG A 335 -6.05 31.74 -29.61
C ARG A 335 -4.94 32.20 -30.56
N ARG A 336 -4.05 33.11 -30.15
CA ARG A 336 -2.93 33.60 -31.00
C ARG A 336 -1.76 32.62 -31.10
N LEU A 337 -1.47 31.86 -30.03
CA LEU A 337 -0.41 30.85 -30.05
C LEU A 337 -0.75 29.66 -30.97
N LEU A 338 -2.02 29.24 -31.01
CA LEU A 338 -2.48 28.11 -31.83
C LEU A 338 -2.51 28.36 -33.36
N GLN A 339 -2.23 29.59 -33.82
CA GLN A 339 -2.11 29.88 -35.26
C GLN A 339 -0.67 29.72 -35.80
N TRP A 340 0.36 29.72 -34.96
CA TRP A 340 1.75 29.56 -35.42
C TRP A 340 2.11 28.11 -35.76
N GLN A 341 1.47 27.14 -35.10
CA GLN A 341 1.81 25.71 -35.19
C GLN A 341 1.28 24.99 -36.45
N LYS A 342 0.67 25.70 -37.41
CA LYS A 342 0.10 25.13 -38.65
C LYS A 342 0.93 25.33 -39.93
N SER A 343 2.12 25.94 -39.85
CA SER A 343 2.92 26.25 -41.05
C SER A 343 3.86 25.12 -41.51
N TRP A 344 4.25 24.17 -40.65
CA TRP A 344 5.22 23.11 -41.00
C TRP A 344 4.61 21.70 -40.97
N ARG A 345 4.13 21.25 -42.13
CA ARG A 345 3.82 19.84 -42.44
C ARG A 345 4.29 19.49 -43.85
N SER A 346 5.55 19.08 -43.99
CA SER A 346 6.11 18.66 -45.28
C SER A 346 7.36 17.78 -45.16
N CYS A 347 7.23 16.60 -44.55
CA CYS A 347 8.03 15.41 -44.87
C CYS A 347 7.36 14.16 -44.28
N SER A 348 7.34 13.05 -45.04
CA SER A 348 6.60 11.83 -44.71
C SER A 348 7.52 10.61 -44.59
N CYS A 349 7.25 9.73 -43.63
CA CYS A 349 7.71 8.34 -43.61
C CYS A 349 6.65 7.44 -42.91
N PRO A 350 6.58 6.12 -43.19
CA PRO A 350 5.31 5.40 -43.14
C PRO A 350 5.06 4.58 -41.86
N GLU A 351 3.77 4.33 -41.60
CA GLU A 351 3.28 3.41 -40.58
C GLU A 351 3.74 1.95 -40.81
N ARG A 352 3.94 1.19 -39.74
CA ARG A 352 3.90 -0.28 -39.78
C ARG A 352 2.73 -0.79 -38.95
N LYS A 353 1.79 -1.46 -39.62
CA LYS A 353 0.59 -2.06 -39.01
C LYS A 353 0.98 -3.34 -38.24
N TRP A 354 0.55 -3.44 -37.00
CA TRP A 354 0.47 -4.72 -36.29
C TRP A 354 -0.81 -5.46 -36.70
N ARG A 355 -0.73 -6.78 -36.89
CA ARG A 355 -1.88 -7.66 -37.11
C ARG A 355 -1.72 -8.87 -36.20
N LEU A 356 -2.74 -9.13 -35.37
CA LEU A 356 -2.83 -10.32 -34.53
C LEU A 356 -3.15 -11.56 -35.38
N SER A 357 -2.62 -12.70 -34.97
CA SER A 357 -3.14 -14.04 -35.29
C SER A 357 -2.96 -14.94 -34.07
N ARG A 358 -3.78 -15.99 -33.96
CA ARG A 358 -3.80 -16.95 -32.85
C ARG A 358 -3.08 -18.26 -33.18
N GLU A 359 -2.92 -19.07 -32.14
CA GLU A 359 -2.80 -20.55 -32.14
C GLU A 359 -1.51 -21.19 -32.67
N GLY A 360 -1.19 -22.37 -32.12
CA GLY A 360 -0.10 -23.25 -32.58
C GLY A 360 0.94 -23.60 -31.50
N LEU A 361 0.85 -24.79 -30.89
CA LEU A 361 1.94 -25.40 -30.13
C LEU A 361 3.01 -25.98 -31.06
N TYR A 362 4.29 -25.91 -30.70
CA TYR A 362 5.22 -27.07 -30.57
C TYR A 362 6.68 -26.61 -30.31
N THR A 363 7.43 -27.42 -29.55
CA THR A 363 8.90 -27.39 -29.39
C THR A 363 9.45 -28.70 -29.96
N PRO A 364 10.67 -28.79 -30.57
CA PRO A 364 11.92 -28.64 -29.80
C PRO A 364 13.22 -28.17 -30.52
N SER A 365 14.27 -28.02 -29.71
CA SER A 365 15.71 -28.26 -29.97
C SER A 365 16.57 -27.33 -30.88
N LEU A 366 17.62 -26.79 -30.25
CA LEU A 366 19.03 -26.70 -30.69
C LEU A 366 19.40 -26.24 -32.12
N SER A 367 20.12 -25.11 -32.20
CA SER A 367 21.59 -25.12 -32.43
C SER A 367 22.21 -23.72 -32.38
N LEU A 368 23.54 -23.64 -32.16
CA LEU A 368 24.28 -22.37 -32.12
C LEU A 368 24.71 -21.90 -33.52
N ARG A 369 24.75 -20.57 -33.74
CA ARG A 369 25.86 -19.92 -34.45
C ARG A 369 25.97 -18.42 -34.16
N THR A 370 27.18 -18.01 -33.77
CA THR A 370 27.59 -16.61 -33.66
C THR A 370 27.96 -16.04 -35.04
N ARG A 371 27.83 -14.73 -35.21
CA ARG A 371 28.62 -13.93 -36.17
C ARG A 371 28.56 -12.44 -35.83
N SER A 372 29.71 -11.84 -35.61
CA SER A 372 29.86 -10.38 -35.49
C SER A 372 30.01 -9.74 -36.88
N TRP A 373 29.65 -8.47 -37.00
CA TRP A 373 29.96 -7.64 -38.16
C TRP A 373 30.56 -6.31 -37.70
N LYS A 374 31.69 -5.92 -38.32
CA LYS A 374 32.37 -4.64 -38.07
C LYS A 374 31.97 -3.59 -39.11
N SER A 375 32.02 -2.34 -38.65
CA SER A 375 32.07 -1.06 -39.37
C SER A 375 32.54 -1.06 -40.84
N ARG A 376 31.93 -0.18 -41.65
CA ARG A 376 32.55 0.50 -42.81
C ARG A 376 31.95 1.91 -42.95
N ALA A 377 32.70 2.87 -43.51
CA ALA A 377 32.33 4.30 -43.50
C ALA A 377 32.89 5.09 -44.71
N CYS A 378 32.26 6.24 -45.01
CA CYS A 378 32.73 7.32 -45.91
C CYS A 378 32.80 6.95 -47.43
N PRO A 379 32.96 7.90 -48.39
CA PRO A 379 33.43 9.30 -48.29
C PRO A 379 32.52 10.35 -49.05
N PRO A 380 32.99 11.44 -49.73
CA PRO A 380 32.86 12.80 -49.18
C PRO A 380 32.44 13.95 -50.16
N LYS A 381 32.31 15.19 -49.64
CA LYS A 381 32.54 16.50 -50.32
C LYS A 381 33.05 17.50 -49.26
N THR A 382 34.23 18.15 -49.34
CA THR A 382 34.63 19.36 -50.12
C THR A 382 33.68 20.56 -49.94
N HIS A 383 34.10 21.82 -49.66
CA HIS A 383 35.40 22.56 -49.56
C HIS A 383 35.18 23.79 -48.61
N TRP A 384 36.08 24.73 -48.24
CA TRP A 384 37.51 25.12 -48.47
C TRP A 384 37.93 26.05 -47.28
N GLY A 385 39.22 26.26 -46.97
CA GLY A 385 39.67 27.34 -46.06
C GLY A 385 41.13 27.24 -45.54
N GLN A 386 42.01 28.16 -45.94
CA GLN A 386 43.48 28.10 -45.88
C GLN A 386 44.13 28.26 -44.47
N GLY A 387 45.39 27.79 -44.30
CA GLY A 387 46.29 28.02 -43.13
C GLY A 387 47.25 29.22 -43.34
N PRO A 388 48.54 29.21 -42.90
CA PRO A 388 49.38 28.17 -42.25
C PRO A 388 49.72 28.50 -40.75
N GLY A 389 50.46 27.70 -39.96
CA GLY A 389 51.93 27.53 -39.91
C GLY A 389 52.60 28.57 -38.98
N THR A 390 53.56 28.29 -38.08
CA THR A 390 54.48 27.15 -37.85
C THR A 390 54.80 26.98 -36.34
N PRO A 391 55.46 25.89 -35.88
CA PRO A 391 55.49 25.50 -34.46
C PRO A 391 56.73 25.97 -33.67
N HIS A 392 56.67 25.78 -32.35
CA HIS A 392 57.81 25.35 -31.55
C HIS A 392 57.37 24.48 -30.36
#